data_AF-A0ABD5XWJ5-F1
#
_entry.id   AF-A0ABD5XWJ5-F1
#
_cell.length_a   1.000
_cell.length_b   1.000
_cell.length_c   1.000
_cell.angle_alpha   90.00
_cell.angle_beta   90.00
_cell.angle_gamma   90.00
#
_symmetry.space_group_name_H-M   'P 1'
#
loop_
_entity.id
_entity.type
_entity.pdbx_description
1 polymer ?
#
loop_
_entity_poly.entity_id
_entity_poly.type
_entity_poly.pdbx_seq_one_letter_code
_entity_poly.pdbx_strand_id
1 'polypeptide(L)' 'MQFKPIVNEIDELVGKLYGLNDEMVEYLQNYHAEYGRGLRDSDSASLDEFLDEEEREAVATDD' A
#
# COMPACT_ATOMS: atom_id res chain seq x y z
N MET A 1 -2.51 -9.93 13.08
CA MET A 1 -3.22 -8.63 13.15
C MET A 1 -2.24 -7.45 13.28
N GLN A 2 -1.08 -7.46 12.60
CA GLN A 2 -0.04 -6.41 12.75
C GLN A 2 -0.06 -5.34 11.65
N PHE A 3 -0.89 -5.46 10.61
CA PHE A 3 -0.90 -4.54 9.46
C PHE A 3 -1.72 -3.25 9.66
N LYS A 4 -2.70 -3.26 10.56
CA LYS A 4 -3.58 -2.11 10.83
C LYS A 4 -2.84 -0.83 11.28
N PRO A 5 -1.83 -0.89 12.18
CA PRO A 5 -1.12 0.30 12.62
C PRO A 5 -0.39 1.02 11.47
N ILE A 6 0.29 0.26 10.61
CA ILE A 6 1.11 0.83 9.52
C ILE A 6 0.24 1.50 8.46
N VAL A 7 -0.88 0.87 8.08
CA VAL A 7 -1.79 1.46 7.08
C VAL A 7 -2.40 2.76 7.59
N ASN A 8 -2.76 2.82 8.88
CA ASN A 8 -3.28 4.05 9.48
C ASN A 8 -2.23 5.18 9.49
N GLU A 9 -0.95 4.87 9.74
CA GLU A 9 0.14 5.85 9.66
C GLU A 9 0.35 6.38 8.23
N ILE A 10 0.19 5.51 7.22
CA ILE A 10 0.23 5.90 5.81
C ILE A 10 -0.95 6.84 5.48
N ASP A 11 -2.16 6.52 5.93
CA ASP A 11 -3.35 7.35 5.69
C ASP A 11 -3.20 8.74 6.32
N GLU A 12 -2.57 8.85 7.50
CA GLU A 12 -2.23 10.14 8.12
C GLU A 12 -1.18 10.93 7.31
N LEU A 13 -0.17 10.25 6.76
CA LEU A 13 0.85 10.87 5.92
C LEU A 13 0.26 11.38 4.60
N VAL A 14 -0.60 10.58 3.96
CA VAL A 14 -1.35 10.96 2.76
C VAL A 14 -2.23 12.18 3.07
N GLY A 15 -2.91 12.17 4.21
CA GLY A 15 -3.69 13.32 4.68
C GLY A 15 -2.87 14.60 4.74
N LYS A 16 -1.68 14.55 5.36
CA LYS A 16 -0.76 15.70 5.47
C LYS A 16 -0.22 16.15 4.11
N LEU A 17 0.13 15.21 3.23
CA LEU A 17 0.72 15.50 1.92
C LEU A 17 -0.27 16.20 0.97
N TYR A 18 -1.53 15.76 0.99
CA TYR A 18 -2.57 16.27 0.09
C TYR A 18 -3.53 17.27 0.75
N GLY A 19 -3.32 17.61 2.03
CA GLY A 19 -4.17 18.52 2.77
C GLY A 19 -5.59 17.99 2.96
N LEU A 20 -5.74 16.67 3.14
CA LEU A 20 -7.03 16.06 3.45
C LEU A 20 -7.42 16.42 4.89
N ASN A 21 -8.72 16.62 5.11
CA ASN A 21 -9.24 16.84 6.46
C ASN A 21 -9.35 15.51 7.22
N ASP A 22 -9.59 15.60 8.53
CA ASP A 22 -9.66 14.43 9.41
C ASP A 22 -10.76 13.45 9.00
N GLU A 23 -11.90 13.95 8.49
CA GLU A 23 -13.01 13.11 8.01
C GLU A 23 -12.60 12.25 6.80
N MET A 24 -11.81 12.81 5.88
CA MET A 24 -11.28 12.10 4.72
C MET A 24 -10.19 11.10 5.11
N VAL A 25 -9.37 11.40 6.11
CA VAL A 25 -8.39 10.45 6.67
C VAL A 25 -9.12 9.28 7.34
N GLU A 26 -10.14 9.54 8.15
CA GLU A 26 -10.96 8.51 8.79
C GLU A 26 -11.69 7.64 7.76
N TYR A 27 -12.18 8.25 6.67
CA TYR A 27 -12.76 7.51 5.55
C TYR A 27 -11.76 6.53 4.93
N LEU A 28 -10.51 6.94 4.66
CA LEU A 28 -9.47 6.07 4.12
C LEU A 28 -9.13 4.91 5.06
N GLN A 29 -8.97 5.20 6.35
CA GLN A 29 -8.69 4.17 7.36
C GLN A 29 -9.80 3.13 7.45
N ASN A 30 -11.07 3.58 7.41
CA ASN A 30 -12.22 2.68 7.40
C ASN A 30 -12.31 1.87 6.09
N TYR A 31 -12.08 2.52 4.95
CA TYR A 31 -12.04 1.87 3.65
C TYR A 31 -10.98 0.77 3.59
N HIS A 32 -9.75 1.04 4.03
CA HIS A 32 -8.68 0.04 4.09
C HIS A 32 -8.98 -1.06 5.13
N ALA A 33 -9.64 -0.74 6.24
CA ALA A 33 -10.03 -1.74 7.23
C ALA A 33 -11.10 -2.72 6.72
N GLU A 34 -12.01 -2.25 5.87
CA GLU A 34 -13.15 -3.00 5.31
C GLU A 34 -12.79 -3.73 4.01
N TYR A 35 -12.08 -3.05 3.09
CA TYR A 35 -11.79 -3.54 1.73
C TYR A 35 -10.32 -3.82 1.47
N GLY A 36 -9.40 -3.22 2.24
CA GLY A 36 -7.95 -3.43 2.10
C GLY A 36 -7.48 -4.83 2.51
N ARG A 37 -8.33 -5.63 3.17
CA ARG A 37 -8.10 -7.06 3.43
C ARG A 37 -8.41 -7.96 2.21
N GLY A 38 -8.82 -7.37 1.10
CA GLY A 38 -9.21 -8.05 -0.14
C GLY A 38 -8.06 -8.54 -1.01
N LEU A 39 -6.81 -8.19 -0.67
CA LEU A 39 -5.65 -8.93 -1.11
C LEU A 39 -5.67 -10.29 -0.39
N ARG A 40 -6.48 -11.22 -0.92
CA ARG A 40 -6.29 -12.64 -0.67
C ARG A 40 -4.81 -12.92 -0.90
N ASP A 41 -4.19 -13.73 -0.05
CA ASP A 41 -2.80 -14.21 -0.19
C ASP A 41 -2.49 -14.82 -1.58
N SER A 42 -3.48 -14.95 -2.47
CA SER A 42 -3.36 -15.43 -3.85
C SER A 42 -3.24 -14.34 -4.93
N ASP A 43 -3.66 -13.09 -4.67
CA ASP A 43 -3.86 -12.06 -5.72
C ASP A 43 -3.13 -10.73 -5.42
N SER A 44 -2.48 -10.59 -4.25
CA SER A 44 -1.47 -9.55 -4.11
C SER A 44 -0.22 -9.98 -4.84
N ALA A 45 0.18 -9.23 -5.87
CA ALA A 45 1.59 -9.15 -6.17
C ALA A 45 2.30 -8.80 -4.86
N SER A 46 3.00 -9.77 -4.30
CA SER A 46 3.70 -9.58 -3.03
C SER A 46 4.76 -8.50 -3.24
N LEU A 47 5.16 -7.79 -2.18
CA LEU A 47 6.25 -6.82 -2.28
C LEU A 47 7.51 -7.48 -2.89
N ASP A 48 7.70 -8.78 -2.65
CA ASP A 48 8.74 -9.61 -3.24
C ASP A 48 8.57 -9.78 -4.75
N GLU A 49 7.34 -9.97 -5.25
CA GLU A 49 7.06 -10.07 -6.69
C GLU A 49 7.33 -8.74 -7.41
N PHE A 50 7.07 -7.61 -6.76
CA PHE A 50 7.35 -6.28 -7.30
C PHE A 50 8.86 -5.97 -7.34
N LEU A 51 9.60 -6.42 -6.33
CA LEU A 51 11.06 -6.26 -6.26
C LEU A 51 11.80 -7.23 -7.22
N ASP A 52 11.28 -8.45 -7.39
CA ASP A 52 11.80 -9.43 -8.35
C ASP A 52 11.67 -8.96 -9.82
N GLU A 53 10.62 -8.18 -10.13
CA GLU A 53 10.42 -7.62 -11.47
C GLU A 53 11.40 -6.44 -11.75
N GLU A 54 11.71 -5.63 -10.74
CA GLU A 54 12.69 -4.54 -10.84
C GLU A 54 14.13 -5.08 -11.03
N GLU A 55 14.52 -6.16 -10.34
CA GLU A 55 15.81 -6.82 -10.57
C GLU A 55 15.93 -7.41 -11.98
N ARG A 56 14.84 -7.91 -12.57
CA ARG A 56 14.83 -8.47 -13.93
C ARG A 56 14.92 -7.41 -15.02
N GLU A 57 14.28 -6.25 -14.84
CA GLU A 57 14.44 -5.11 -15.77
C GLU A 57 15.85 -4.52 -15.72
N ALA A 58 16.51 -4.48 -14.55
CA ALA A 58 17.87 -4.00 -14.42
C ALA A 58 18.91 -4.85 -15.20
N VAL A 59 18.65 -6.16 -15.37
CA VAL A 59 19.52 -7.08 -16.14
C VAL A 59 19.29 -6.99 -17.66
N ALA A 60 18.13 -6.50 -18.10
CA ALA A 60 17.76 -6.45 -19.51
C ALA A 60 18.20 -5.19 -20.27
N THR A 61 18.86 -4.23 -19.61
CA THR A 61 19.30 -2.96 -20.21
C THR A 61 20.81 -2.89 -20.53
N ASP A 62 21.52 -4.01 -20.40
CA ASP A 62 22.93 -4.13 -20.78
C ASP A 62 23.08 -5.07 -21.99
N ASP A 63 22.60 -4.62 -23.16
CA ASP A 63 22.97 -5.15 -24.49
C ASP A 63 22.97 -4.03 -25.55
#